data_AF-A0A117MIR4-F1
#
_entry.id   AF-A0A117MIR4-F1
#
_cell.length_a   1.000
_cell.length_b   1.000
_cell.length_c   1.000
_cell.angle_alpha   90.00
_cell.angle_beta   90.00
_cell.angle_gamma   90.00
#
_symmetry.space_group_name_H-M   'P 1'
#
loop_
_entity.id
_entity.type
_entity.pdbx_description
1 polymer ?
#
loop_
_entity_poly.entity_id
_entity_poly.type
_entity_poly.pdbx_seq_one_letter_code
_entity_poly.pdbx_strand_id
1 'polypeptide(L)'
;KLNNIEWQTIVNWAVTIIPIWFVGMTLYQRIYATRSPKEAQKAWFIAGAFEWPVMAFMGVILGLFARVAFETGMFEYMGFAPGGTMDAEMGLPLLLRTILPVGLMGLMMAAYFSAVMSTADSCIMAASGNIESDILKKIRPLPKGKKARLIQSQLITLGIGVLGLLIALQMENVLELMLHSYAFMVSGLFVPVLGAFFTKRGSATAAFWAMIIGGGTTLTLTLLSVALPFGLDPNIFGISASALIFILLSYLFPGRKNVLD
;
A
#
# COMPACT_ATOMS: atom_id res chain seq x y z
N LYS A 1 -5.14 -15.96 26.16
CA LYS A 1 -5.30 -14.52 26.44
C LYS A 1 -4.54 -13.76 25.36
N LEU A 2 -5.17 -12.83 24.64
CA LEU A 2 -4.52 -11.96 23.64
C LEU A 2 -3.62 -10.91 24.32
N ASN A 3 -2.73 -11.33 25.23
CA ASN A 3 -1.85 -10.41 25.98
C ASN A 3 -0.56 -10.09 25.22
N ASN A 4 -0.35 -10.69 24.03
CA ASN A 4 0.85 -10.48 23.22
C ASN A 4 0.68 -9.36 22.17
N ILE A 5 -0.51 -8.77 22.06
CA ILE A 5 -0.77 -7.68 21.12
C ILE A 5 -1.35 -6.52 21.93
N GLU A 6 -0.65 -5.40 21.91
CA GLU A 6 -1.14 -4.18 22.50
C GLU A 6 -2.32 -3.63 21.68
N TRP A 7 -3.30 -2.99 22.33
CA TRP A 7 -4.46 -2.44 21.61
C TRP A 7 -4.03 -1.38 20.59
N GLN A 8 -2.92 -0.68 20.85
CA GLN A 8 -2.28 0.26 19.95
C GLN A 8 -1.93 -0.39 18.61
N THR A 9 -1.36 -1.59 18.61
CA THR A 9 -0.97 -2.30 17.38
C THR A 9 -2.19 -2.56 16.50
N ILE A 10 -3.31 -2.96 17.11
CA ILE A 10 -4.57 -3.20 16.39
C ILE A 10 -5.07 -1.90 15.77
N VAL A 11 -5.08 -0.80 16.53
CA VAL A 11 -5.54 0.51 16.06
C VAL A 11 -4.63 1.03 14.93
N ASN A 12 -3.31 0.97 15.11
CA ASN A 12 -2.32 1.42 14.15
C ASN A 12 -2.47 0.66 12.81
N TRP A 13 -2.59 -0.66 12.84
CA TRP A 13 -2.81 -1.46 11.63
C TRP A 13 -4.17 -1.19 11.00
N ALA A 14 -5.24 -1.09 11.79
CA ALA A 14 -6.57 -0.81 11.26
C ALA A 14 -6.61 0.54 10.54
N VAL A 15 -6.05 1.59 11.15
CA VAL A 15 -6.02 2.94 10.58
C VAL A 15 -5.09 3.04 9.37
N THR A 16 -4.02 2.25 9.32
CA THR A 16 -3.11 2.26 8.17
C THR A 16 -3.61 1.42 7.01
N ILE A 17 -4.23 0.26 7.26
CA ILE A 17 -4.57 -0.72 6.22
C ILE A 17 -5.98 -0.50 5.65
N ILE A 18 -6.99 -0.29 6.50
CA ILE A 18 -8.39 -0.22 6.03
C ILE A 18 -8.61 0.95 5.05
N PRO A 19 -8.12 2.18 5.31
CA PRO A 19 -8.32 3.31 4.41
C PRO A 19 -7.71 3.14 3.02
N ILE A 20 -6.69 2.29 2.85
CA ILE A 20 -6.04 2.04 1.55
C ILE A 20 -7.07 1.58 0.52
N TRP A 21 -8.04 0.77 0.95
CA TRP A 21 -9.08 0.23 0.09
C TRP A 21 -9.99 1.31 -0.52
N PHE A 22 -9.99 2.52 0.04
CA PHE A 22 -10.74 3.67 -0.45
C PHE A 22 -9.92 4.61 -1.34
N VAL A 23 -8.59 4.54 -1.31
CA VAL A 23 -7.73 5.53 -1.98
C VAL A 23 -6.76 4.90 -2.98
N GLY A 24 -6.54 3.59 -2.90
CA GLY A 24 -5.57 2.87 -3.72
C GLY A 24 -5.96 2.88 -5.20
N MET A 25 -5.15 3.53 -6.03
CA MET A 25 -5.45 3.66 -7.47
C MET A 25 -5.54 2.31 -8.19
N THR A 26 -4.70 1.34 -7.84
CA THR A 26 -4.69 0.00 -8.46
C THR A 26 -6.04 -0.71 -8.31
N LEU A 27 -6.77 -0.43 -7.23
CA LEU A 27 -8.12 -0.95 -7.01
C LEU A 27 -9.13 -0.30 -7.96
N TYR A 28 -9.07 1.03 -8.11
CA TYR A 28 -9.92 1.76 -9.04
C TYR A 28 -9.70 1.32 -10.49
N GLN A 29 -8.45 1.10 -10.90
CA GLN A 29 -8.14 0.57 -12.23
C GLN A 29 -8.84 -0.77 -12.49
N ARG A 30 -8.84 -1.67 -11.51
CA ARG A 30 -9.52 -2.97 -11.60
C ARG A 30 -11.04 -2.81 -11.66
N ILE A 31 -11.61 -1.89 -10.87
CA ILE A 31 -13.05 -1.58 -10.90
C ILE A 31 -13.46 -1.07 -12.30
N TYR A 32 -12.73 -0.10 -12.86
CA TYR A 32 -13.00 0.46 -14.19
C TYR A 32 -12.78 -0.53 -15.34
N ALA A 33 -11.95 -1.55 -15.13
CA ALA A 33 -11.75 -2.63 -16.10
C ALA A 33 -12.90 -3.66 -16.12
N THR A 34 -13.82 -3.64 -15.13
CA THR A 34 -14.97 -4.54 -15.10
C THR A 34 -16.07 -4.10 -16.07
N ARG A 35 -16.87 -5.07 -16.52
CA ARG A 35 -17.96 -4.83 -17.48
C ARG A 35 -19.18 -4.14 -16.87
N SER A 36 -19.41 -4.32 -15.57
CA SER A 36 -20.56 -3.75 -14.88
C SER A 36 -20.30 -3.59 -13.37
N PRO A 37 -21.05 -2.71 -12.69
CA PRO A 37 -20.94 -2.54 -11.24
C PRO A 37 -21.19 -3.83 -10.45
N LYS A 38 -22.11 -4.70 -10.93
CA LYS A 38 -22.39 -5.99 -10.28
C LYS A 38 -21.19 -6.94 -10.32
N GLU A 39 -20.48 -6.96 -11.44
CA GLU A 39 -19.25 -7.76 -11.58
C GLU A 39 -18.13 -7.21 -10.70
N ALA A 40 -17.99 -5.88 -10.58
CA ALA A 40 -17.05 -5.27 -9.64
C ALA A 40 -17.32 -5.68 -8.19
N GLN A 41 -18.59 -5.59 -7.74
CA GLN A 41 -18.99 -5.99 -6.38
C GLN A 41 -18.74 -7.48 -6.12
N LYS A 42 -19.07 -8.33 -7.08
CA LYS A 42 -18.84 -9.78 -6.98
C LYS A 42 -17.35 -10.09 -6.89
N ALA A 43 -16.53 -9.49 -7.74
CA ALA A 43 -15.07 -9.66 -7.71
C ALA A 43 -14.49 -9.23 -6.36
N TRP A 44 -14.95 -8.10 -5.82
CA TRP A 44 -14.54 -7.61 -4.50
C TRP A 44 -14.92 -8.55 -3.36
N PHE A 45 -16.13 -9.09 -3.37
CA PHE A 45 -16.55 -10.02 -2.33
C PHE A 45 -15.75 -11.33 -2.37
N ILE A 46 -15.49 -11.86 -3.56
CA ILE A 46 -14.66 -13.06 -3.75
C ILE A 46 -13.23 -12.81 -3.29
N ALA A 47 -12.64 -11.66 -3.69
CA ALA A 47 -11.30 -11.27 -3.27
C ALA A 47 -11.22 -11.13 -1.74
N GLY A 48 -12.15 -10.40 -1.13
CA GLY A 48 -12.19 -10.21 0.32
C GLY A 48 -12.34 -11.51 1.09
N ALA A 49 -13.20 -12.43 0.65
CA ALA A 49 -13.39 -13.74 1.30
C ALA A 49 -12.15 -14.66 1.15
N PHE A 50 -11.40 -14.52 0.05
CA PHE A 50 -10.16 -15.26 -0.16
C PHE A 50 -8.99 -14.64 0.62
N GLU A 51 -8.89 -13.33 0.67
CA GLU A 51 -7.87 -12.63 1.47
C GLU A 51 -8.08 -12.87 2.97
N TRP A 52 -9.31 -12.67 3.44
CA TRP A 52 -9.73 -12.94 4.80
C TRP A 52 -10.91 -13.94 4.82
N PRO A 53 -10.72 -15.16 5.35
CA PRO A 53 -9.60 -15.58 6.20
C PRO A 53 -8.43 -16.27 5.48
N VAL A 54 -8.62 -16.80 4.26
CA VAL A 54 -7.74 -17.87 3.74
C VAL A 54 -6.27 -17.44 3.65
N MET A 55 -5.97 -16.36 2.94
CA MET A 55 -4.59 -15.90 2.75
C MET A 55 -3.98 -15.37 4.05
N ALA A 56 -4.76 -14.62 4.85
CA ALA A 56 -4.29 -14.07 6.11
C ALA A 56 -3.84 -15.15 7.10
N PHE A 57 -4.66 -16.18 7.33
CA PHE A 57 -4.30 -17.29 8.21
C PHE A 57 -3.18 -18.15 7.60
N MET A 58 -3.18 -18.38 6.29
CA MET A 58 -2.12 -19.13 5.62
C MET A 58 -0.75 -18.47 5.80
N GLY A 59 -0.65 -17.14 5.59
CA GLY A 59 0.61 -16.41 5.77
C GLY A 59 1.12 -16.46 7.21
N VAL A 60 0.24 -16.24 8.19
CA VAL A 60 0.60 -16.30 9.62
C VAL A 60 1.05 -17.71 10.02
N ILE A 61 0.32 -18.75 9.59
CA ILE A 61 0.66 -20.15 9.89
C ILE A 61 2.03 -20.50 9.30
N LEU A 62 2.30 -20.12 8.05
CA LEU A 62 3.59 -20.38 7.43
C LEU A 62 4.74 -19.64 8.14
N GLY A 63 4.51 -18.39 8.58
CA GLY A 63 5.48 -17.65 9.40
C GLY A 63 5.73 -18.32 10.76
N LEU A 64 4.68 -18.84 11.41
CA LEU A 64 4.81 -19.60 12.66
C LEU A 64 5.60 -20.90 12.45
N PHE A 65 5.35 -21.63 11.36
CA PHE A 65 6.15 -22.80 11.01
C PHE A 65 7.60 -22.46 10.74
N ALA A 66 7.89 -21.35 10.05
CA ALA A 66 9.25 -20.90 9.83
C ALA A 66 9.96 -20.55 11.14
N ARG A 67 9.25 -19.90 12.08
CA ARG A 67 9.78 -19.61 13.42
C ARG A 67 10.12 -20.88 14.20
N VAL A 68 9.20 -21.85 14.24
CA VAL A 68 9.44 -23.13 14.93
C VAL A 68 10.59 -23.90 14.28
N ALA A 69 10.67 -23.91 12.95
CA ALA A 69 11.78 -24.53 12.21
C ALA A 69 13.13 -23.90 12.58
N PHE A 70 13.18 -22.58 12.71
CA PHE A 70 14.37 -21.86 13.17
C PHE A 70 14.75 -22.22 14.61
N GLU A 71 13.80 -22.16 15.55
CA GLU A 71 14.03 -22.47 16.96
C GLU A 71 14.42 -23.95 17.20
N THR A 72 14.00 -24.87 16.33
CA THR A 72 14.33 -26.30 16.40
C THR A 72 15.64 -26.69 15.69
N GLY A 73 16.33 -25.73 15.06
CA GLY A 73 17.62 -25.97 14.40
C GLY A 73 17.52 -26.53 12.99
N MET A 74 16.34 -26.50 12.37
CA MET A 74 16.18 -26.99 11.00
C MET A 74 17.05 -26.24 9.99
N PHE A 75 17.46 -25.00 10.27
CA PHE A 75 18.29 -24.18 9.38
C PHE A 75 19.77 -24.15 9.77
N GLU A 76 20.20 -24.94 10.76
CA GLU A 76 21.58 -24.94 11.26
C GLU A 76 22.60 -25.30 10.17
N TYR A 77 22.26 -26.25 9.30
CA TYR A 77 23.09 -26.64 8.14
C TYR A 77 23.32 -25.51 7.13
N MET A 78 22.51 -24.44 7.20
CA MET A 78 22.62 -23.24 6.37
C MET A 78 23.30 -22.07 7.08
N GLY A 79 23.78 -22.28 8.33
CA GLY A 79 24.40 -21.25 9.15
C GLY A 79 23.45 -20.48 10.06
N PHE A 80 22.18 -20.89 10.15
CA PHE A 80 21.17 -20.27 11.02
C PHE A 80 20.94 -21.16 12.26
N ALA A 81 21.79 -21.00 13.27
CA ALA A 81 21.68 -21.73 14.52
C ALA A 81 20.52 -21.21 15.40
N PRO A 82 19.86 -22.09 16.19
CA PRO A 82 18.86 -21.67 17.17
C PRO A 82 19.39 -20.60 18.12
N GLY A 83 18.60 -19.56 18.37
CA GLY A 83 18.99 -18.43 19.22
C GLY A 83 19.96 -17.44 18.57
N GLY A 84 20.37 -17.67 17.32
CA GLY A 84 21.09 -16.69 16.51
C GLY A 84 20.19 -15.56 15.98
N THR A 85 20.77 -14.65 15.20
CA THR A 85 20.02 -13.62 14.48
C THR A 85 19.71 -14.09 13.06
N MET A 86 18.45 -13.97 12.66
CA MET A 86 17.97 -14.27 11.30
C MET A 86 16.98 -13.20 10.90
N ASP A 87 17.11 -12.70 9.66
CA ASP A 87 16.10 -11.84 9.08
C ASP A 87 14.76 -12.58 9.02
N ALA A 88 13.71 -11.96 9.57
CA ALA A 88 12.37 -12.53 9.61
C ALA A 88 11.81 -12.79 8.21
N GLU A 89 12.16 -11.95 7.22
CA GLU A 89 11.73 -12.08 5.83
C GLU A 89 12.34 -13.31 5.14
N MET A 90 13.48 -13.81 5.65
CA MET A 90 14.14 -15.03 5.17
C MET A 90 13.50 -16.32 5.70
N GLY A 91 12.64 -16.24 6.72
CA GLY A 91 12.07 -17.42 7.37
C GLY A 91 11.27 -18.32 6.41
N LEU A 92 10.36 -17.73 5.63
CA LEU A 92 9.55 -18.49 4.68
C LEU A 92 10.39 -19.11 3.54
N PRO A 93 11.28 -18.36 2.86
CA PRO A 93 12.19 -18.95 1.86
C PRO A 93 13.03 -20.12 2.40
N LEU A 94 13.56 -20.00 3.62
CA LEU A 94 14.36 -21.06 4.25
C LEU A 94 13.53 -22.29 4.60
N LEU A 95 12.32 -22.08 5.13
CA LEU A 95 11.38 -23.16 5.40
C LEU A 95 11.06 -23.94 4.12
N LEU A 96 10.66 -23.24 3.06
CA LEU A 96 10.27 -23.86 1.79
C LEU A 96 11.43 -24.61 1.13
N ARG A 97 12.64 -24.04 1.18
CA ARG A 97 13.85 -24.72 0.67
C ARG A 97 14.15 -26.02 1.42
N THR A 98 13.87 -26.07 2.71
CA THR A 98 14.17 -27.22 3.56
C THR A 98 13.14 -28.34 3.39
N ILE A 99 11.86 -28.00 3.18
CA ILE A 99 10.78 -28.99 3.13
C ILE A 99 10.41 -29.46 1.71
N LEU A 100 10.60 -28.63 0.68
CA LEU A 100 10.15 -28.96 -0.67
C LEU A 100 11.21 -29.71 -1.48
N PRO A 101 10.81 -30.74 -2.25
CA PRO A 101 11.71 -31.36 -3.22
C PRO A 101 12.05 -30.37 -4.34
N VAL A 102 13.20 -30.58 -5.00
CA VAL A 102 13.79 -29.64 -5.97
C VAL A 102 12.81 -29.15 -7.05
N GLY A 103 11.94 -30.03 -7.57
CA GLY A 103 10.94 -29.66 -8.57
C GLY A 103 9.84 -28.75 -8.03
N LEU A 104 9.30 -29.06 -6.85
CA LEU A 104 8.27 -28.23 -6.20
C LEU A 104 8.84 -26.91 -5.69
N MET A 105 10.10 -26.90 -5.24
CA MET A 105 10.79 -25.67 -4.87
C MET A 105 10.89 -24.70 -6.05
N GLY A 106 11.28 -25.21 -7.23
CA GLY A 106 11.31 -24.40 -8.46
C GLY A 106 9.94 -23.82 -8.83
N LEU A 107 8.89 -24.64 -8.74
CA LEU A 107 7.51 -24.20 -8.99
C LEU A 107 7.06 -23.13 -7.98
N MET A 108 7.39 -23.30 -6.70
CA MET A 108 7.07 -22.33 -5.66
C MET A 108 7.75 -21.00 -5.93
N MET A 109 9.07 -21.01 -6.18
CA MET A 109 9.82 -19.78 -6.48
C MET A 109 9.24 -19.07 -7.71
N ALA A 110 8.86 -19.81 -8.75
CA ALA A 110 8.18 -19.24 -9.91
C ALA A 110 6.84 -18.57 -9.54
N ALA A 111 6.01 -19.21 -8.70
CA ALA A 111 4.75 -18.65 -8.23
C ALA A 111 4.97 -17.38 -7.37
N TYR A 112 5.97 -17.40 -6.49
CA TYR A 112 6.34 -16.25 -5.65
C TYR A 112 6.79 -15.06 -6.48
N PHE A 113 7.73 -15.25 -7.40
CA PHE A 113 8.17 -14.17 -8.29
C PHE A 113 7.03 -13.69 -9.19
N SER A 114 6.18 -14.59 -9.69
CA SER A 114 4.99 -14.21 -10.46
C SER A 114 4.04 -13.32 -9.66
N ALA A 115 3.80 -13.63 -8.38
CA ALA A 115 2.94 -12.82 -7.52
C ALA A 115 3.56 -11.43 -7.27
N VAL A 116 4.85 -11.36 -6.93
CA VAL A 116 5.56 -10.09 -6.73
C VAL A 116 5.57 -9.24 -8.00
N MET A 117 5.88 -9.84 -9.15
CA MET A 117 5.88 -9.14 -10.44
C MET A 117 4.48 -8.63 -10.81
N SER A 118 3.42 -9.39 -10.53
CA SER A 118 2.04 -8.94 -10.84
C SER A 118 1.63 -7.67 -10.07
N THR A 119 2.14 -7.52 -8.84
CA THR A 119 1.87 -6.34 -8.00
C THR A 119 2.75 -5.17 -8.45
N ALA A 120 4.04 -5.40 -8.68
CA ALA A 120 4.96 -4.40 -9.18
C ALA A 120 4.49 -3.82 -10.52
N ASP A 121 4.07 -4.67 -11.46
CA ASP A 121 3.51 -4.25 -12.76
C ASP A 121 2.30 -3.32 -12.59
N SER A 122 1.33 -3.72 -11.77
CA SER A 122 0.14 -2.90 -11.50
C SER A 122 0.50 -1.53 -10.89
N CYS A 123 1.42 -1.49 -9.93
CA CYS A 123 1.84 -0.26 -9.27
C CYS A 123 2.60 0.68 -10.22
N ILE A 124 3.54 0.14 -11.01
CA ILE A 124 4.31 0.93 -11.99
C ILE A 124 3.38 1.46 -13.08
N MET A 125 2.44 0.65 -13.58
CA MET A 125 1.44 1.10 -14.56
C MET A 125 0.52 2.19 -13.99
N ALA A 126 0.09 2.07 -12.73
CA ALA A 126 -0.71 3.12 -12.09
C ALA A 126 0.06 4.43 -11.96
N ALA A 127 1.31 4.36 -11.49
CA ALA A 127 2.17 5.53 -11.36
C ALA A 127 2.48 6.17 -12.72
N SER A 128 2.78 5.37 -13.76
CA SER A 128 3.07 5.90 -15.09
C SER A 128 1.83 6.52 -15.74
N GLY A 129 0.66 5.92 -15.54
CA GLY A 129 -0.64 6.47 -15.90
C GLY A 129 -0.87 7.85 -15.29
N ASN A 130 -0.68 7.99 -13.98
CA ASN A 130 -0.81 9.27 -13.27
C ASN A 130 0.14 10.35 -13.81
N ILE A 131 1.40 9.99 -14.02
CA ILE A 131 2.39 10.93 -14.56
C ILE A 131 1.96 11.38 -15.95
N GLU A 132 1.50 10.48 -16.82
CA GLU A 132 1.07 10.84 -18.17
C GLU A 132 -0.22 11.69 -18.17
N SER A 133 -1.28 11.25 -17.48
CA SER A 133 -2.61 11.85 -17.55
C SER A 133 -2.77 13.10 -16.69
N ASP A 134 -2.15 13.13 -15.52
CA ASP A 134 -2.47 14.13 -14.49
C ASP A 134 -1.41 15.22 -14.38
N ILE A 135 -0.16 14.88 -14.73
CA ILE A 135 0.99 15.80 -14.69
C ILE A 135 1.35 16.24 -16.10
N LEU A 136 1.83 15.33 -16.95
CA LEU A 136 2.38 15.69 -18.26
C LEU A 136 1.34 16.31 -19.17
N LYS A 137 0.12 15.77 -19.23
CA LYS A 137 -0.96 16.32 -20.06
C LYS A 137 -1.33 17.76 -19.68
N LYS A 138 -1.15 18.17 -18.42
CA LYS A 138 -1.40 19.54 -17.95
C LYS A 138 -0.25 20.49 -18.28
N ILE A 139 0.99 20.00 -18.29
CA ILE A 139 2.20 20.80 -18.52
C ILE A 139 2.51 20.94 -20.01
N ARG A 140 2.29 19.87 -20.79
CA ARG A 140 2.58 19.83 -22.22
C ARG A 140 1.52 19.02 -22.99
N PRO A 141 1.25 19.38 -24.26
CA PRO A 141 0.39 18.56 -25.09
C PRO A 141 1.00 17.16 -25.29
N LEU A 142 0.15 16.14 -25.23
CA LEU A 142 0.58 14.76 -25.48
C LEU A 142 1.01 14.59 -26.95
N PRO A 143 1.98 13.69 -27.24
CA PRO A 143 2.45 13.44 -28.59
C PRO A 143 1.29 13.06 -29.53
N LYS A 144 1.31 13.64 -30.73
CA LYS A 144 0.37 13.28 -31.79
C LYS A 144 0.75 11.91 -32.35
N GLY A 145 -0.17 10.94 -32.26
CA GLY A 145 0.00 9.60 -32.83
C GLY A 145 0.17 8.50 -31.78
N LYS A 146 -0.49 7.36 -32.02
CA LYS A 146 -0.51 6.21 -31.08
C LYS A 146 0.89 5.69 -30.75
N LYS A 147 1.79 5.61 -31.74
CA LYS A 147 3.16 5.10 -31.56
C LYS A 147 4.00 5.99 -30.64
N ALA A 148 3.97 7.31 -30.88
CA ALA A 148 4.72 8.26 -30.06
C ALA A 148 4.22 8.29 -28.60
N ARG A 149 2.90 8.18 -28.42
CA ARG A 149 2.29 8.09 -27.09
C ARG A 149 2.67 6.80 -26.36
N LEU A 150 2.67 5.66 -27.06
CA LEU A 150 3.10 4.38 -26.49
C LEU A 150 4.56 4.43 -26.02
N ILE A 151 5.46 4.95 -26.85
CA ILE A 151 6.89 5.07 -26.49
C ILE A 151 7.05 5.97 -25.27
N GLN A 152 6.36 7.10 -25.21
CA GLN A 152 6.40 7.97 -24.03
C GLN A 152 5.95 7.23 -22.77
N SER A 153 4.82 6.51 -22.84
CA SER A 153 4.30 5.73 -21.71
C SER A 153 5.32 4.67 -21.26
N GLN A 154 5.94 3.94 -22.19
CA GLN A 154 6.99 2.96 -21.90
C GLN A 154 8.23 3.59 -21.26
N LEU A 155 8.66 4.78 -21.70
CA LEU A 155 9.80 5.50 -21.11
C LEU A 155 9.49 5.98 -19.68
N ILE A 156 8.26 6.44 -19.43
CA ILE A 156 7.83 6.83 -18.07
C ILE A 156 7.81 5.58 -17.17
N THR A 157 7.19 4.49 -17.62
CA THR A 157 7.16 3.21 -16.91
C THR A 157 8.57 2.71 -16.59
N LEU A 158 9.50 2.76 -17.56
CA LEU A 158 10.90 2.41 -17.35
C LEU A 158 11.56 3.32 -16.31
N GLY A 159 11.36 4.63 -16.38
CA GLY A 159 11.91 5.59 -15.43
C GLY A 159 11.43 5.34 -14.00
N ILE A 160 10.12 5.07 -13.82
CA ILE A 160 9.54 4.72 -12.51
C ILE A 160 10.11 3.40 -12.01
N GLY A 161 10.24 2.38 -12.89
CA GLY A 161 10.83 1.10 -12.53
C GLY A 161 12.28 1.22 -12.07
N VAL A 162 13.10 2.01 -12.77
CA VAL A 162 14.49 2.30 -12.38
C VAL A 162 14.54 3.03 -11.03
N LEU A 163 13.69 4.04 -10.82
CA LEU A 163 13.62 4.74 -9.54
C LEU A 163 13.22 3.80 -8.40
N GLY A 164 12.21 2.94 -8.63
CA GLY A 164 11.77 1.94 -7.67
C GLY A 164 12.88 0.94 -7.33
N LEU A 165 13.66 0.51 -8.33
CA LEU A 165 14.82 -0.36 -8.12
C LEU A 165 15.90 0.33 -7.27
N LEU A 166 16.23 1.59 -7.55
CA LEU A 166 17.23 2.33 -6.79
C LEU A 166 16.83 2.50 -5.32
N ILE A 167 15.55 2.75 -5.05
CA ILE A 167 15.01 2.79 -3.69
C ILE A 167 15.12 1.41 -3.06
N ALA A 168 14.66 0.35 -3.75
CA ALA A 168 14.66 -1.02 -3.23
C ALA A 168 16.07 -1.51 -2.83
N LEU A 169 17.13 -1.09 -3.53
CA LEU A 169 18.52 -1.44 -3.20
C LEU A 169 19.03 -0.83 -1.88
N GLN A 170 18.34 0.15 -1.32
CA GLN A 170 18.73 0.83 -0.07
C GLN A 170 17.88 0.40 1.14
N MET A 171 16.95 -0.53 0.96
CA MET A 171 15.95 -0.88 1.98
C MET A 171 16.32 -2.18 2.69
N GLU A 172 16.20 -2.18 4.03
CA GLU A 172 16.47 -3.34 4.86
C GLU A 172 15.18 -4.09 5.25
N ASN A 173 14.04 -3.40 5.42
CA ASN A 173 12.76 -3.99 5.81
C ASN A 173 11.62 -3.60 4.85
N VAL A 174 11.05 -4.59 4.16
CA VAL A 174 9.99 -4.39 3.15
C VAL A 174 8.67 -3.99 3.78
N LEU A 175 8.32 -4.60 4.92
CA LEU A 175 7.05 -4.35 5.62
C LEU A 175 6.98 -2.92 6.15
N GLU A 176 8.05 -2.44 6.79
CA GLU A 176 8.11 -1.07 7.32
C GLU A 176 7.98 -0.02 6.21
N LEU A 177 8.71 -0.19 5.12
CA LEU A 177 8.61 0.70 3.95
C LEU A 177 7.19 0.75 3.40
N MET A 178 6.57 -0.41 3.24
CA MET A 178 5.21 -0.53 2.75
C MET A 178 4.24 0.24 3.68
N LEU A 179 4.36 0.05 4.99
CA LEU A 179 3.52 0.74 5.98
C LEU A 179 3.76 2.26 5.96
N HIS A 180 5.00 2.73 5.83
CA HIS A 180 5.29 4.16 5.71
C HIS A 180 4.71 4.79 4.44
N SER A 181 4.86 4.11 3.30
CA SER A 181 4.27 4.55 2.04
C SER A 181 2.74 4.63 2.14
N TYR A 182 2.12 3.64 2.79
CA TYR A 182 0.67 3.62 2.99
C TYR A 182 0.20 4.68 3.97
N ALA A 183 0.91 4.88 5.08
CA ALA A 183 0.61 5.92 6.04
C ALA A 183 0.56 7.31 5.38
N PHE A 184 1.57 7.63 4.56
CA PHE A 184 1.60 8.90 3.81
C PHE A 184 0.44 9.04 2.83
N MET A 185 0.16 7.99 2.05
CA MET A 185 -0.93 7.98 1.07
C MET A 185 -2.30 8.14 1.74
N VAL A 186 -2.55 7.39 2.81
CA VAL A 186 -3.81 7.38 3.54
C VAL A 186 -4.05 8.71 4.22
N SER A 187 -3.07 9.25 4.95
CA SER A 187 -3.25 10.50 5.68
C SER A 187 -3.50 11.70 4.78
N GLY A 188 -2.95 11.70 3.57
CA GLY A 188 -3.24 12.71 2.56
C GLY A 188 -4.60 12.53 1.88
N LEU A 189 -4.95 11.32 1.43
CA LEU A 189 -6.05 11.13 0.48
C LEU A 189 -7.36 10.69 1.11
N PHE A 190 -7.35 10.01 2.25
CA PHE A 190 -8.54 9.36 2.78
C PHE A 190 -9.68 10.33 3.09
N VAL A 191 -9.38 11.39 3.85
CA VAL A 191 -10.38 12.40 4.23
C VAL A 191 -10.91 13.17 3.02
N PRO A 192 -10.07 13.71 2.11
CA PRO A 192 -10.57 14.37 0.90
C PRO A 192 -11.46 13.48 0.04
N VAL A 193 -11.13 12.20 -0.11
CA VAL A 193 -11.93 11.23 -0.89
C VAL A 193 -13.29 11.02 -0.24
N LEU A 194 -13.35 10.77 1.08
CA LEU A 194 -14.62 10.68 1.80
C LEU A 194 -15.42 11.99 1.71
N GLY A 195 -14.73 13.13 1.83
CA GLY A 195 -15.30 14.45 1.67
C GLY A 195 -16.00 14.64 0.32
N ALA A 196 -15.35 14.19 -0.76
CA ALA A 196 -15.87 14.27 -2.12
C ALA A 196 -17.15 13.43 -2.34
N PHE A 197 -17.27 12.27 -1.71
CA PHE A 197 -18.42 11.38 -1.88
C PHE A 197 -19.56 11.68 -0.89
N PHE A 198 -19.26 12.02 0.36
CA PHE A 198 -20.25 12.04 1.45
C PHE A 198 -20.61 13.43 1.96
N THR A 199 -19.87 14.48 1.58
CA THR A 199 -20.11 15.84 2.11
C THR A 199 -20.80 16.72 1.08
N LYS A 200 -21.96 17.30 1.44
CA LYS A 200 -22.72 18.24 0.58
C LYS A 200 -22.04 19.60 0.37
N ARG A 201 -20.97 19.86 1.12
CA ARG A 201 -20.18 21.11 1.12
C ARG A 201 -18.72 20.83 0.73
N GLY A 202 -18.51 19.92 -0.22
CA GLY A 202 -17.16 19.64 -0.72
C GLY A 202 -16.49 20.90 -1.27
N SER A 203 -15.25 21.17 -0.86
CA SER A 203 -14.45 22.30 -1.34
C SER A 203 -13.12 21.81 -1.88
N ALA A 204 -12.79 22.21 -3.13
CA ALA A 204 -11.51 21.86 -3.76
C ALA A 204 -10.33 22.45 -2.97
N THR A 205 -10.49 23.67 -2.44
CA THR A 205 -9.49 24.31 -1.58
C THR A 205 -9.31 23.53 -0.27
N ALA A 206 -10.41 23.08 0.35
CA ALA A 206 -10.34 22.26 1.56
C ALA A 206 -9.66 20.91 1.29
N ALA A 207 -10.00 20.24 0.19
CA ALA A 207 -9.37 18.99 -0.22
C ALA A 207 -7.86 19.15 -0.46
N PHE A 208 -7.45 20.20 -1.17
CA PHE A 208 -6.04 20.48 -1.45
C PHE A 208 -5.21 20.65 -0.17
N TRP A 209 -5.66 21.53 0.73
CA TRP A 209 -4.94 21.76 1.98
C TRP A 209 -5.00 20.57 2.94
N ALA A 210 -6.10 19.83 2.96
CA ALA A 210 -6.21 18.60 3.73
C ALA A 210 -5.19 17.55 3.27
N MET A 211 -4.99 17.38 1.95
CA MET A 211 -3.94 16.49 1.41
C MET A 211 -2.54 16.89 1.87
N ILE A 212 -2.19 18.18 1.73
CA ILE A 212 -0.85 18.69 2.07
C ILE A 212 -0.59 18.58 3.57
N ILE A 213 -1.55 19.00 4.41
CA ILE A 213 -1.38 18.97 5.86
C ILE A 213 -1.41 17.54 6.40
N GLY A 214 -2.29 16.67 5.91
CA GLY A 214 -2.37 15.29 6.35
C GLY A 214 -1.10 14.50 6.04
N GLY A 215 -0.75 14.44 4.75
CA GLY A 215 0.46 13.74 4.30
C GLY A 215 1.74 14.37 4.88
N GLY A 216 1.81 15.71 4.90
CA GLY A 216 2.95 16.44 5.45
C GLY A 216 3.15 16.20 6.95
N THR A 217 2.06 16.12 7.74
CA THR A 217 2.12 15.83 9.17
C THR A 217 2.65 14.42 9.40
N THR A 218 2.11 13.41 8.71
CA THR A 218 2.59 12.02 8.83
C THR A 218 4.06 11.90 8.44
N LEU A 219 4.47 12.50 7.32
CA LEU A 219 5.85 12.45 6.86
C LEU A 219 6.80 13.12 7.86
N THR A 220 6.45 14.32 8.34
CA THR A 220 7.26 15.07 9.30
C THR A 220 7.44 14.31 10.61
N LEU A 221 6.34 13.74 11.15
CA LEU A 221 6.38 12.95 12.38
C LEU A 221 7.19 11.65 12.22
N THR A 222 7.11 11.02 11.04
CA THR A 222 7.88 9.81 10.73
C THR A 222 9.38 10.11 10.62
N LEU A 223 9.75 11.16 9.87
CA LEU A 223 11.16 11.55 9.65
C LEU A 223 11.86 12.05 10.92
N LEU A 224 11.12 12.74 11.79
CA LEU A 224 11.66 13.23 13.07
C LEU A 224 11.66 12.16 14.17
N SER A 225 11.14 10.96 13.89
CA SER A 225 11.01 9.85 14.85
C SER A 225 10.43 10.30 16.20
N VAL A 226 9.40 11.17 16.14
CA VAL A 226 8.81 11.77 17.34
C VAL A 226 8.08 10.71 18.15
N ALA A 227 8.39 10.62 19.44
CA ALA A 227 7.62 9.80 20.37
C ALA A 227 6.21 10.39 20.52
N LEU A 228 5.25 9.74 19.88
CA LEU A 228 3.85 10.18 19.89
C LEU A 228 3.11 9.66 21.13
N PRO A 229 2.12 10.42 21.62
CA PRO A 229 1.37 10.03 22.80
C PRO A 229 0.68 8.68 22.57
N PHE A 230 0.68 7.85 23.60
CA PHE A 230 0.09 6.51 23.62
C PHE A 230 0.73 5.47 22.68
N GLY A 231 1.86 5.76 22.00
CA GLY A 231 2.48 4.81 21.07
C GLY A 231 1.73 4.66 19.74
N LEU A 232 0.96 5.69 19.36
CA LEU A 232 0.17 5.71 18.14
C LEU A 232 1.00 6.09 16.91
N ASP A 233 0.67 5.50 15.78
CA ASP A 233 1.37 5.76 14.52
C ASP A 233 1.18 7.21 14.04
N PRO A 234 2.20 7.82 13.40
CA PRO A 234 2.12 9.14 12.75
C PRO A 234 0.93 9.32 11.78
N ASN A 235 0.43 8.22 11.22
CA ASN A 235 -0.72 8.22 10.32
C ASN A 235 -2.00 8.74 10.99
N ILE A 236 -2.26 8.33 12.23
CA ILE A 236 -3.47 8.73 12.97
C ILE A 236 -3.52 10.25 13.14
N PHE A 237 -2.39 10.87 13.45
CA PHE A 237 -2.29 12.32 13.60
C PHE A 237 -2.43 13.03 12.24
N GLY A 238 -1.87 12.45 11.18
CA GLY A 238 -2.02 12.98 9.82
C GLY A 238 -3.47 12.95 9.33
N ILE A 239 -4.17 11.83 9.46
CA ILE A 239 -5.59 11.72 9.10
C ILE A 239 -6.42 12.72 9.93
N SER A 240 -6.12 12.83 11.23
CA SER A 240 -6.81 13.75 12.13
C SER A 240 -6.59 15.22 11.71
N ALA A 241 -5.35 15.60 11.39
CA ALA A 241 -5.02 16.92 10.87
C ALA A 241 -5.71 17.20 9.53
N SER A 242 -5.72 16.22 8.63
CA SER A 242 -6.45 16.29 7.36
C SER A 242 -7.95 16.51 7.59
N ALA A 243 -8.56 15.78 8.53
CA ALA A 243 -9.98 15.92 8.88
C ALA A 243 -10.31 17.31 9.41
N LEU A 244 -9.52 17.82 10.35
CA LEU A 244 -9.70 19.15 10.92
C LEU A 244 -9.61 20.24 9.84
N ILE A 245 -8.57 20.21 9.01
CA ILE A 245 -8.39 21.19 7.93
C ILE A 245 -9.50 21.09 6.89
N PHE A 246 -9.87 19.87 6.49
CA PHE A 246 -10.95 19.66 5.53
C PHE A 246 -12.27 20.25 6.04
N ILE A 247 -12.64 19.97 7.28
CA ILE A 247 -13.86 20.48 7.90
C ILE A 247 -13.81 22.01 7.98
N LEU A 248 -12.77 22.58 8.59
CA LEU A 248 -12.63 24.04 8.77
C LEU A 248 -12.72 24.79 7.43
N LEU A 249 -11.96 24.37 6.43
CA LEU A 249 -11.94 25.04 5.13
C LEU A 249 -13.20 24.78 4.30
N SER A 250 -13.88 23.64 4.49
CA SER A 250 -15.18 23.41 3.84
C SER A 250 -16.28 24.33 4.37
N TYR A 251 -16.20 24.75 5.64
CA TYR A 251 -17.11 25.75 6.20
C TYR A 251 -16.74 27.18 5.79
N LEU A 252 -15.46 27.51 5.71
CA LEU A 252 -14.98 28.85 5.35
C LEU A 252 -15.08 29.13 3.84
N PHE A 253 -14.79 28.12 3.02
CA PHE A 253 -14.77 28.22 1.56
C PHE A 253 -15.65 27.12 0.93
N PRO A 254 -16.98 27.17 1.12
CA PRO A 254 -17.87 26.14 0.57
C PRO A 254 -17.76 26.11 -0.96
N GLY A 255 -17.47 24.93 -1.52
CA GLY A 255 -17.46 24.72 -2.97
C GLY A 255 -18.87 24.59 -3.55
N ARG A 256 -18.97 24.61 -4.89
CA ARG A 256 -20.26 24.39 -5.59
C ARG A 256 -20.78 22.96 -5.36
N LYS A 257 -22.12 22.84 -5.35
CA LYS A 257 -22.90 21.60 -5.13
C LYS A 257 -22.32 20.37 -5.86
N ASN A 258 -22.48 19.23 -5.19
CA ASN A 258 -21.95 17.90 -5.46
C ASN A 258 -21.91 17.46 -6.94
N VAL A 259 -20.96 16.58 -7.25
CA VAL A 259 -20.87 15.81 -8.52
C VAL A 259 -21.97 14.73 -8.62
N LEU A 260 -22.65 14.44 -7.51
CA LEU A 260 -23.70 13.42 -7.38
C LEU A 260 -25.14 13.98 -7.44
N ASP A 261 -25.30 15.29 -7.57
CA ASP A 261 -26.59 15.96 -7.87
C ASP A 261 -26.64 16.31 -9.37
#